data_AF-A0A3C0UD00-F1
#
_entry.id   AF-A0A3C0UD00-F1
#
_cell.length_a   1.000
_cell.length_b   1.000
_cell.length_c   1.000
_cell.angle_alpha   90.00
_cell.angle_beta   90.00
_cell.angle_gamma   90.00
#
_symmetry.space_group_name_H-M   'P 1'
#
loop_
_entity.id
_entity.type
_entity.pdbx_description
1 polymer ?
#
loop_
_entity_poly.entity_id
_entity_poly.type
_entity_poly.pdbx_seq_one_letter_code
_entity_poly.pdbx_strand_id
1 'polypeptide(L)'
;MDISTPALASMIALGIIVIISCFKEMNVGILGIAAGLFVGIVFSGLKVAAIFKGWPVGLFMILVGVTFMFACAQVNGTMEKFSAYSVRLAKGNTALIPIIFFFLVTLVTTIGPGNIASTALLAPVGMAIAGRI
;
A
#
# COMPACT_ATOMS: atom_id res chain seq x y z
N MET A 1 -4.44 33.82 3.04
CA MET A 1 -4.17 32.37 3.17
C MET A 1 -2.82 32.24 3.86
N ASP A 2 -2.79 32.40 5.18
CA ASP A 2 -1.55 32.32 5.96
C ASP A 2 -1.19 30.85 6.16
N ILE A 3 -0.32 30.33 5.29
CA ILE A 3 0.24 28.98 5.44
C ILE A 3 1.07 29.01 6.73
N SER A 4 0.68 28.22 7.73
CA SER A 4 1.46 28.09 8.95
C SER A 4 2.84 27.49 8.63
N THR A 5 3.90 28.03 9.24
CA THR A 5 5.28 27.55 9.08
C THR A 5 5.45 26.03 9.25
N PRO A 6 4.77 25.34 10.18
CA PRO A 6 4.82 23.87 10.24
C PRO A 6 4.12 23.17 9.07
N ALA A 7 3.03 23.72 8.51
CA ALA A 7 2.39 23.15 7.35
C ALA A 7 3.31 23.21 6.11
N LEU A 8 3.95 24.35 5.88
CA LEU A 8 4.93 24.49 4.78
C LEU A 8 6.13 23.56 4.97
N ALA A 9 6.68 23.48 6.18
CA ALA A 9 7.80 22.59 6.49
C ALA A 9 7.45 21.11 6.25
N SER A 10 6.22 20.68 6.60
CA SER A 10 5.76 19.31 6.36
C SER A 10 5.62 18.99 4.87
N MET A 11 5.12 19.94 4.07
CA MET A 11 5.00 19.79 2.61
C MET A 11 6.37 19.70 1.93
N ILE A 12 7.33 20.55 2.34
CA ILE A 12 8.70 20.50 1.82
C ILE A 12 9.37 19.18 2.21
N ALA A 13 9.23 18.75 3.46
CA ALA A 13 9.80 17.47 3.92
C ALA A 13 9.23 16.28 3.14
N LEU A 14 7.92 16.28 2.89
CA LEU A 14 7.26 15.25 2.08
C LEU A 14 7.76 15.26 0.63
N GLY A 15 7.90 16.44 0.01
CA GLY A 15 8.47 16.57 -1.33
C GLY A 15 9.89 16.02 -1.42
N ILE A 16 10.75 16.32 -0.46
CA ILE A 16 12.12 15.79 -0.38
C ILE A 16 12.11 14.27 -0.27
N ILE A 17 11.27 13.69 0.59
CA ILE A 17 11.16 12.24 0.76
C ILE A 17 10.76 11.56 -0.55
N VAL A 18 9.76 12.10 -1.26
CA VAL A 18 9.30 11.54 -2.55
C VAL A 18 10.42 11.58 -3.58
N ILE A 19 11.13 12.70 -3.70
CA ILE A 19 12.27 12.84 -4.62
C ILE A 19 13.36 11.83 -4.28
N ILE A 20 13.76 11.72 -3.01
CA ILE A 20 14.76 10.74 -2.57
C ILE A 20 14.29 9.31 -2.88
N SER A 21 13.01 9.01 -2.67
CA SER A 21 12.43 7.70 -2.96
C SER A 21 12.47 7.32 -4.45
N CYS A 22 12.53 8.30 -5.36
CA CYS A 22 12.68 8.02 -6.79
C CYS A 22 14.11 7.61 -7.17
N PHE A 23 15.12 8.06 -6.42
CA PHE A 23 16.53 7.83 -6.74
C PHE A 23 17.22 6.81 -5.83
N LYS A 24 16.69 6.55 -4.63
CA LYS A 24 17.26 5.61 -3.67
C LYS A 24 16.22 4.58 -3.24
N GLU A 25 16.67 3.32 -3.17
CA GLU A 25 15.92 2.19 -2.60
C GLU A 25 15.91 2.24 -1.06
N MET A 26 15.46 3.36 -0.50
CA MET A 26 15.31 3.52 0.95
C MET A 26 13.84 3.33 1.35
N ASN A 27 13.62 2.78 2.54
CA ASN A 27 12.27 2.61 3.06
C ASN A 27 11.64 3.98 3.36
N VAL A 28 10.73 4.39 2.48
CA VAL A 28 10.01 5.67 2.52
C VAL A 28 9.19 5.84 3.79
N GLY A 29 8.70 4.74 4.38
CA GLY A 29 7.95 4.76 5.64
C GLY A 29 8.82 5.16 6.82
N ILE A 30 10.03 4.61 6.93
CA ILE A 30 11.00 4.97 7.98
C ILE A 30 11.40 6.44 7.84
N LEU A 31 11.68 6.88 6.61
CA LEU A 31 12.00 8.27 6.31
C LEU A 31 10.83 9.21 6.67
N GLY A 32 9.60 8.83 6.36
CA GLY A 32 8.39 9.57 6.68
C GLY A 32 8.17 9.74 8.18
N ILE A 33 8.37 8.68 8.98
CA ILE A 33 8.30 8.75 10.45
C ILE A 33 9.38 9.70 10.99
N ALA A 34 10.62 9.56 10.51
CA ALA A 34 11.73 10.40 10.95
C ALA A 34 11.48 11.88 10.62
N ALA A 35 11.03 12.19 9.40
CA ALA A 35 10.72 13.55 8.98
C ALA A 35 9.49 14.12 9.71
N GLY A 36 8.47 13.30 9.96
CA GLY A 36 7.28 13.71 10.72
C GLY A 36 7.62 14.07 12.17
N LEU A 37 8.48 13.29 12.82
CA LEU A 37 9.01 13.61 14.14
C LEU A 37 9.87 14.88 14.11
N PHE A 38 10.76 15.00 13.12
CA PHE A 38 11.63 16.16 12.97
C PHE A 38 10.82 17.45 12.79
N VAL A 39 9.88 17.47 11.84
CA VAL A 39 9.04 18.65 11.57
C VAL A 39 8.10 18.94 12.75
N GLY A 40 7.50 17.92 13.34
CA GLY A 40 6.56 18.08 14.46
C GLY A 40 7.23 18.64 15.73
N ILE A 41 8.47 18.23 16.03
CA ILE A 41 9.22 18.73 17.19
C ILE A 41 9.79 20.12 16.90
N VAL A 42 10.47 20.30 15.76
CA VAL A 42 11.25 21.53 15.48
C VAL A 42 10.35 22.69 15.07
N PHE A 43 9.31 22.46 14.26
CA PHE A 43 8.48 23.54 13.70
C PHE A 43 7.12 23.68 14.36
N SER A 44 6.61 22.62 15.01
CA SER A 44 5.30 22.65 15.66
C SER A 44 5.37 22.60 17.19
N GLY A 45 6.55 22.39 17.78
CA GLY A 45 6.74 22.31 19.24
C GLY A 45 5.93 21.19 19.92
N LEU A 46 5.44 20.22 19.15
CA LEU A 46 4.56 19.18 19.64
C LEU A 46 5.36 18.15 20.43
N LYS A 47 4.79 17.70 21.56
CA LYS A 47 5.30 16.53 22.26
C LYS A 47 5.22 15.30 21.35
N VAL A 48 6.20 14.41 21.46
CA VAL A 48 6.29 13.17 20.69
C VAL A 48 4.96 12.40 20.68
N ALA A 49 4.30 12.28 21.84
CA ALA A 49 3.01 11.61 21.97
C ALA A 49 1.89 12.23 21.10
N ALA A 50 1.90 13.54 20.87
CA ALA A 50 0.92 14.21 20.01
C ALA A 50 1.17 13.93 18.53
N ILE A 51 2.43 13.81 18.12
CA ILE A 51 2.81 13.44 16.75
C ILE A 51 2.37 12.00 16.44
N PHE A 52 2.62 11.07 17.38
CA PHE A 52 2.21 9.67 17.23
C PHE A 52 0.68 9.46 17.19
N LYS A 53 -0.12 10.39 17.72
CA LYS A 53 -1.59 10.33 17.53
C LYS A 53 -2.01 10.46 16.07
N GLY A 54 -1.18 11.07 15.22
CA GLY A 54 -1.40 11.13 13.77
C GLY A 54 -1.03 9.84 13.04
N TRP A 55 -0.40 8.87 13.70
CA TRP A 55 -0.03 7.61 13.06
C TRP A 55 -1.27 6.75 12.78
N PRO A 56 -1.50 6.29 11.54
CA PRO A 56 -2.72 5.58 11.18
C PRO A 56 -2.66 4.11 11.61
N VAL A 57 -2.80 3.85 12.91
CA VAL A 57 -2.74 2.49 13.50
C VAL A 57 -3.76 1.56 12.85
N GLY A 58 -4.96 2.05 12.53
CA GLY A 58 -5.99 1.27 11.84
C GLY A 58 -5.54 0.79 10.46
N LEU A 59 -4.93 1.67 9.65
CA LEU A 59 -4.40 1.30 8.34
C LEU A 59 -3.27 0.29 8.45
N PHE A 60 -2.36 0.50 9.42
CA PHE A 60 -1.29 -0.45 9.70
C PHE A 60 -1.84 -1.84 10.04
N MET A 61 -2.82 -1.91 10.95
CA MET A 61 -3.45 -3.17 11.32
C MET A 61 -4.14 -3.87 10.15
N ILE A 62 -4.80 -3.13 9.27
CA ILE A 62 -5.42 -3.68 8.06
C ILE A 62 -4.35 -4.27 7.13
N LEU A 63 -3.27 -3.53 6.86
CA LEU A 63 -2.20 -3.99 5.98
C LEU A 63 -1.50 -5.25 6.52
N VAL A 64 -1.22 -5.28 7.84
CA VAL A 64 -0.64 -6.44 8.50
C VAL A 64 -1.60 -7.65 8.45
N GLY A 65 -2.87 -7.44 8.78
CA GLY A 65 -3.89 -8.50 8.76
C GLY A 65 -4.10 -9.10 7.36
N VAL A 66 -4.16 -8.26 6.33
CA VAL A 66 -4.27 -8.70 4.94
C VAL A 66 -3.02 -9.47 4.50
N THR A 67 -1.83 -8.97 4.83
CA THR A 67 -0.57 -9.66 4.53
C THR A 67 -0.52 -11.03 5.20
N PHE A 68 -0.96 -11.12 6.45
CA PHE A 68 -1.03 -12.38 7.20
C PHE A 68 -2.02 -13.38 6.56
N MET A 69 -3.24 -12.95 6.26
CA MET A 69 -4.24 -13.78 5.56
C MET A 69 -3.72 -14.29 4.22
N PHE A 70 -2.98 -13.45 3.48
CA PHE A 70 -2.34 -13.84 2.22
C PHE A 70 -1.20 -14.82 2.39
N ALA A 71 -0.36 -14.65 3.43
CA ALA A 71 0.67 -15.62 3.75
C ALA A 71 0.05 -17.02 4.01
N CYS A 72 -1.08 -17.09 4.73
CA CYS A 72 -1.82 -18.34 4.89
C CYS A 72 -2.34 -18.90 3.56
N ALA A 73 -2.89 -18.06 2.69
CA ALA A 73 -3.39 -18.48 1.38
C ALA A 73 -2.28 -18.97 0.43
N GLN A 74 -1.08 -18.39 0.54
CA GLN A 74 0.11 -18.80 -0.19
C GLN A 74 0.61 -20.16 0.29
N VAL A 75 0.78 -20.34 1.61
CA VAL A 75 1.28 -21.60 2.20
C VAL A 75 0.34 -22.77 1.90
N ASN A 76 -0.98 -22.53 1.86
CA ASN A 76 -1.98 -23.55 1.57
C ASN A 76 -2.21 -23.81 0.05
N GLY A 77 -1.49 -23.12 -0.84
CA GLY A 77 -1.61 -23.33 -2.29
C GLY A 77 -2.86 -22.71 -2.92
N THR A 78 -3.63 -21.91 -2.18
CA THR A 78 -4.87 -21.29 -2.67
C THR A 78 -4.57 -20.28 -3.76
N MET A 79 -3.49 -19.51 -3.62
CA MET A 79 -3.09 -18.49 -4.60
C MET A 79 -2.65 -19.08 -5.94
N GLU A 80 -1.98 -20.23 -5.91
CA GLU A 80 -1.55 -20.98 -7.10
C GLU A 80 -2.75 -21.56 -7.85
N LYS A 81 -3.76 -22.04 -7.14
CA LYS A 81 -5.01 -22.50 -7.75
C LYS A 81 -5.79 -21.32 -8.33
N PHE A 82 -5.93 -20.25 -7.55
CA PHE A 82 -6.67 -19.05 -7.95
C PHE A 82 -6.09 -18.38 -9.20
N SER A 83 -4.77 -18.22 -9.27
CA SER A 83 -4.08 -17.73 -10.47
C SER A 83 -4.27 -18.69 -11.66
N ALA A 84 -4.19 -20.01 -11.45
CA ALA A 84 -4.46 -20.99 -12.50
C ALA A 84 -5.86 -20.86 -13.10
N TYR A 85 -6.89 -20.73 -12.25
CA TYR A 85 -8.27 -20.57 -12.69
C TYR A 85 -8.48 -19.25 -13.43
N SER A 86 -7.86 -18.17 -12.96
CA SER A 86 -7.93 -16.85 -13.61
C SER A 86 -7.34 -16.88 -15.02
N VAL A 87 -6.17 -17.50 -15.20
CA VAL A 87 -5.53 -17.67 -16.53
C VAL A 87 -6.33 -18.63 -17.42
N ARG A 88 -6.86 -19.73 -16.86
CA ARG A 88 -7.75 -20.65 -17.60
C ARG A 88 -9.03 -19.96 -18.08
N LEU A 89 -9.57 -19.01 -17.31
CA LEU A 89 -10.73 -18.22 -17.71
C LEU A 89 -10.44 -17.37 -18.96
N ALA A 90 -9.21 -16.90 -19.11
CA ALA A 90 -8.78 -16.13 -20.27
C ALA A 90 -8.65 -16.97 -21.56
N LYS A 91 -8.70 -18.31 -21.47
CA LYS A 91 -8.68 -19.26 -22.61
C LYS A 91 -7.59 -18.99 -23.66
N GLY A 92 -6.42 -18.51 -23.24
CA GLY A 92 -5.29 -18.20 -24.14
C GLY A 92 -5.33 -16.80 -24.78
N ASN A 93 -6.31 -15.97 -24.46
CA ASN A 93 -6.35 -14.57 -24.87
C ASN A 93 -5.80 -13.67 -23.75
N THR A 94 -4.53 -13.30 -23.85
CA THR A 94 -3.83 -12.43 -22.88
C THR A 94 -4.52 -11.07 -22.70
N ALA A 95 -5.24 -10.57 -23.72
CA ALA A 95 -5.95 -9.30 -23.65
C ALA A 95 -7.19 -9.34 -22.72
N LEU A 96 -7.71 -10.53 -22.38
CA LEU A 96 -8.82 -10.66 -21.42
C LEU A 96 -8.37 -10.57 -19.95
N ILE A 97 -7.09 -10.78 -19.67
CA ILE A 97 -6.57 -10.86 -18.29
C ILE A 97 -6.77 -9.54 -17.52
N PRO A 98 -6.50 -8.35 -18.08
CA PRO A 98 -6.78 -7.09 -17.40
C PRO A 98 -8.26 -6.93 -17.01
N ILE A 99 -9.19 -7.41 -17.85
CA ILE A 99 -10.64 -7.33 -17.59
C ILE A 99 -11.02 -8.28 -16.45
N ILE A 100 -10.51 -9.52 -16.48
CA ILE A 100 -10.74 -10.49 -15.40
C ILE A 100 -10.17 -9.95 -14.08
N PHE A 101 -8.97 -9.37 -14.13
CA PHE A 101 -8.33 -8.77 -12.96
C PHE A 101 -9.13 -7.59 -12.43
N PHE A 102 -9.66 -6.72 -13.29
CA PHE A 102 -10.53 -5.61 -12.90
C PHE A 102 -11.77 -6.08 -12.14
N PHE A 103 -12.47 -7.12 -12.62
CA PHE A 103 -13.63 -7.67 -11.91
C PHE A 103 -13.25 -8.30 -10.57
N LEU A 104 -12.12 -9.01 -10.51
CA LEU A 104 -11.60 -9.55 -9.25
C LEU A 104 -11.27 -8.45 -8.25
N VAL A 105 -10.58 -7.40 -8.69
CA VAL A 105 -10.27 -6.23 -7.88
C VAL A 105 -11.55 -5.60 -7.35
N THR A 106 -12.53 -5.41 -8.23
CA THR A 106 -13.80 -4.79 -7.89
C THR A 106 -14.53 -5.59 -6.83
N LEU A 107 -14.70 -6.90 -7.03
CA LEU A 107 -15.38 -7.77 -6.07
C LEU A 107 -14.71 -7.75 -4.69
N VAL A 108 -13.38 -7.88 -4.64
CA VAL A 108 -12.65 -7.87 -3.37
C VAL A 108 -12.72 -6.50 -2.70
N THR A 109 -12.63 -5.41 -3.47
CA THR A 109 -12.74 -4.05 -2.94
C THR A 109 -14.13 -3.77 -2.36
N THR A 110 -15.19 -4.27 -3.00
CA THR A 110 -16.58 -4.11 -2.53
C THR A 110 -16.85 -4.82 -1.19
N ILE A 111 -16.10 -5.89 -0.85
CA ILE A 111 -16.26 -6.61 0.43
C ILE A 111 -15.85 -5.75 1.64
N GLY A 112 -15.13 -4.63 1.42
CA GLY A 112 -14.83 -3.65 2.47
C GLY A 112 -13.38 -3.45 2.91
N PRO A 113 -12.31 -4.02 2.32
CA PRO A 113 -10.93 -3.67 2.72
C PRO A 113 -10.57 -2.18 2.49
N GLY A 114 -11.34 -1.47 1.66
CA GLY A 114 -10.99 -0.14 1.18
C GLY A 114 -9.93 -0.18 0.07
N ASN A 115 -9.61 0.98 -0.50
CA ASN A 115 -8.72 1.08 -1.67
C ASN A 115 -7.29 0.60 -1.39
N ILE A 116 -6.68 1.03 -0.27
CA ILE A 116 -5.26 0.73 0.05
C ILE A 116 -5.07 -0.76 0.34
N ALA A 117 -5.98 -1.36 1.09
CA ALA A 117 -5.86 -2.77 1.43
C ALA A 117 -6.14 -3.66 0.21
N SER A 118 -7.09 -3.26 -0.65
CA SER A 118 -7.41 -4.02 -1.86
C SER A 118 -6.25 -4.05 -2.84
N THR A 119 -5.57 -2.92 -3.07
CA THR A 119 -4.38 -2.88 -3.94
C THR A 119 -3.23 -3.71 -3.37
N ALA A 120 -2.97 -3.61 -2.05
CA ALA A 120 -1.97 -4.45 -1.39
C ALA A 120 -2.30 -5.95 -1.51
N LEU A 121 -3.58 -6.30 -1.42
CA LEU A 121 -4.09 -7.67 -1.54
C LEU A 121 -3.92 -8.25 -2.95
N LEU A 122 -4.12 -7.44 -3.97
CA LEU A 122 -4.11 -7.88 -5.37
C LEU A 122 -2.72 -7.87 -6.00
N ALA A 123 -1.77 -7.13 -5.44
CA ALA A 123 -0.38 -7.14 -5.90
C ALA A 123 0.22 -8.57 -6.02
N PRO A 124 0.16 -9.45 -5.00
CA PRO A 124 0.67 -10.83 -5.12
C PRO A 124 -0.12 -11.67 -6.13
N VAL A 125 -1.44 -11.49 -6.21
CA VAL A 125 -2.28 -12.18 -7.21
C VAL A 125 -1.86 -11.79 -8.63
N GLY A 126 -1.63 -10.48 -8.86
CA GLY A 126 -1.17 -9.96 -10.14
C GLY A 126 0.21 -10.52 -10.52
N MET A 127 1.15 -10.56 -9.58
CA MET A 127 2.47 -11.18 -9.80
C MET A 127 2.37 -12.68 -10.12
N ALA A 128 1.51 -13.42 -9.42
CA ALA A 128 1.28 -14.84 -9.68
C ALA A 128 0.64 -15.11 -11.06
N ILE A 129 -0.24 -14.22 -11.54
CA ILE A 129 -0.81 -14.29 -12.89
C ILE A 129 0.24 -13.91 -13.93
N ALA A 130 1.04 -12.85 -13.69
CA ALA A 130 2.09 -12.39 -14.57
C ALA A 130 3.17 -13.45 -14.81
N GLY A 131 3.50 -14.27 -13.80
CA GLY A 131 4.43 -15.40 -13.97
C GLY A 131 3.88 -16.58 -14.79
N ARG A 132 2.62 -16.53 -15.25
CA ARG A 132 1.94 -17.63 -15.97
C ARG A 132 1.51 -17.27 -17.40
N ILE A 133 1.72 -16.03 -17.82
CA ILE A 133 1.50 -15.55 -19.19
C ILE A 133 2.83 -15.29 -19.87
#